data_AF-A0A6D1Q0U4-F1
#
_entry.id   AF-A0A6D1Q0U4-F1
#
_cell.length_a   1.000
_cell.length_b   1.000
_cell.length_c   1.000
_cell.angle_alpha   90.00
_cell.angle_beta   90.00
_cell.angle_gamma   90.00
#
_symmetry.space_group_name_H-M   'P 1'
#
loop_
_entity.id
_entity.type
_entity.pdbx_description
1 polymer ?
#
loop_
_entity_poly.entity_id
_entity_poly.type
_entity_poly.pdbx_seq_one_letter_code
_entity_poly.pdbx_strand_id
1 'polypeptide(L)'
;ATYRNTDFFGLVEGLNFAAQYQGKNDRDGAYESNGDGFGLSATYEYEGFGVGAAYAKSDRTNNQVKAASNLNAAGKNAEVWAAGLKYDANNIYLATTYSETLNMTTFGEDAAGDAFIANKTQNFEAVAQYQFDFGLRPS
;
A
#
# COMPACT_ATOMS: atom_id res chain seq x y z
N ALA A 1 -14.42 -7.45 2.14
CA ALA A 1 -14.88 -6.88 3.43
C ALA A 1 -13.70 -6.39 4.23
N THR A 2 -13.88 -5.40 5.11
CA THR A 2 -12.80 -4.85 5.95
C THR A 2 -13.26 -4.78 7.39
N TYR A 3 -12.51 -5.40 8.30
CA TYR A 3 -12.65 -5.27 9.74
C TYR A 3 -11.59 -4.30 10.26
N ARG A 4 -11.98 -3.44 11.21
CA ARG A 4 -11.10 -2.49 11.87
C ARG A 4 -11.39 -2.51 13.37
N ASN A 5 -10.35 -2.32 14.16
CA ASN A 5 -10.48 -2.15 15.60
C ASN A 5 -9.53 -1.04 16.06
N THR A 6 -10.06 -0.19 16.93
CA THR A 6 -9.34 0.91 17.55
C THR A 6 -9.06 0.57 19.01
N ASP A 7 -7.92 1.04 19.49
CA ASP A 7 -7.40 0.84 20.85
C ASP A 7 -7.27 -0.62 21.28
N PHE A 8 -7.05 -1.53 20.33
CA PHE A 8 -6.92 -2.97 20.52
C PHE A 8 -7.94 -3.53 21.54
N PHE A 9 -9.23 -3.30 21.28
CA PHE A 9 -10.34 -3.71 22.15
C PHE A 9 -10.36 -3.00 23.53
N GLY A 10 -9.75 -1.82 23.62
CA GLY A 10 -9.56 -1.06 24.86
C GLY A 10 -8.38 -1.54 25.70
N LEU A 11 -7.53 -2.45 25.20
CA LEU A 11 -6.37 -2.98 25.93
C LEU A 11 -5.14 -2.10 25.76
N VAL A 12 -4.99 -1.45 24.60
CA VAL A 12 -3.83 -0.62 24.28
C VAL A 12 -4.31 0.61 23.53
N GLU A 13 -4.43 1.72 24.25
CA GLU A 13 -4.77 3.02 23.68
C GLU A 13 -3.77 3.41 22.58
N GLY A 14 -4.27 3.91 21.46
CA GLY A 14 -3.47 4.32 20.32
C GLY A 14 -3.08 3.18 19.36
N LEU A 15 -3.24 1.90 19.77
CA LEU A 15 -2.98 0.75 18.90
C LEU A 15 -4.23 0.39 18.08
N ASN A 16 -4.15 0.60 16.78
CA ASN A 16 -5.21 0.27 15.82
C ASN A 16 -4.77 -0.89 14.95
N PHE A 17 -5.72 -1.73 14.51
CA PHE A 17 -5.45 -2.72 13.48
C PHE A 17 -6.63 -2.91 12.52
N ALA A 18 -6.32 -3.44 11.35
CA ALA A 18 -7.31 -3.79 10.35
C ALA A 18 -6.96 -5.13 9.70
N ALA A 19 -8.02 -5.86 9.33
CA ALA A 19 -7.94 -7.04 8.48
C ALA A 19 -8.90 -6.85 7.31
N GLN A 20 -8.42 -7.10 6.10
CA GLN A 20 -9.17 -6.93 4.87
C GLN A 20 -9.16 -8.23 4.07
N TYR A 21 -10.28 -8.49 3.42
CA TYR A 21 -10.39 -9.48 2.34
C TYR A 21 -10.93 -8.80 1.09
N GLN A 22 -10.27 -9.03 -0.04
CA GLN A 22 -10.68 -8.59 -1.37
C GLN A 22 -11.05 -9.83 -2.18
N GLY A 23 -12.29 -9.89 -2.65
CA GLY A 23 -12.70 -10.94 -3.58
C GLY A 23 -12.11 -10.72 -4.96
N LYS A 24 -12.00 -11.80 -5.72
CA LYS A 24 -11.57 -11.80 -7.11
C LYS A 24 -12.42 -10.85 -7.96
N ASN A 25 -11.74 -10.00 -8.74
CA ASN A 25 -12.34 -9.24 -9.84
C ASN A 25 -11.65 -9.67 -11.14
N ASP A 26 -12.37 -10.41 -11.99
CA ASP A 26 -11.90 -10.80 -13.32
C ASP A 26 -12.47 -9.79 -14.33
N ARG A 27 -11.60 -9.00 -14.96
CA ARG A 27 -11.97 -8.00 -15.97
C ARG A 27 -11.29 -8.32 -17.30
N ASP A 28 -11.73 -7.68 -18.37
CA ASP A 28 -11.13 -7.86 -19.69
C ASP A 28 -9.67 -7.36 -19.74
N GLY A 29 -9.33 -6.36 -18.90
CA GLY A 29 -7.97 -5.84 -18.74
C GLY A 29 -7.16 -6.55 -17.65
N ALA A 30 -5.94 -6.95 -17.97
CA ALA A 30 -5.03 -7.63 -17.04
C ALA A 30 -4.58 -6.70 -15.87
N TYR A 31 -4.52 -5.39 -16.07
CA TYR A 31 -4.06 -4.42 -15.06
C TYR A 31 -5.12 -4.11 -14.00
N GLU A 32 -6.40 -4.23 -14.35
CA GLU A 32 -7.51 -3.95 -13.44
C GLU A 32 -8.06 -5.22 -12.76
N SER A 33 -7.50 -6.38 -13.11
CA SER A 33 -7.90 -7.66 -12.56
C SER A 33 -7.13 -7.99 -11.29
N ASN A 34 -7.79 -8.69 -10.36
CA ASN A 34 -7.16 -9.25 -9.17
C ASN A 34 -7.81 -10.60 -8.81
N GLY A 35 -7.02 -11.53 -8.27
CA GLY A 35 -7.52 -12.73 -7.61
C GLY A 35 -8.02 -12.43 -6.19
N ASP A 36 -8.42 -13.48 -5.47
CA ASP A 36 -8.77 -13.36 -4.07
C ASP A 36 -7.53 -12.98 -3.24
N GLY A 37 -7.71 -12.15 -2.22
CA GLY A 37 -6.60 -11.65 -1.43
C GLY A 37 -6.99 -11.16 -0.05
N PHE A 38 -5.98 -10.99 0.79
CA PHE A 38 -6.13 -10.43 2.13
C PHE A 38 -5.09 -9.35 2.40
N GLY A 39 -5.41 -8.47 3.35
CA GLY A 39 -4.53 -7.43 3.84
C GLY A 39 -4.62 -7.31 5.36
N LEU A 40 -3.50 -6.96 5.99
CA LEU A 40 -3.38 -6.69 7.41
C LEU A 40 -2.68 -5.35 7.58
N SER A 41 -3.11 -4.55 8.56
CA SER A 41 -2.39 -3.36 8.95
C SER A 41 -2.47 -3.13 10.45
N ALA A 42 -1.44 -2.52 11.01
CA ALA A 42 -1.44 -2.02 12.38
C ALA A 42 -0.78 -0.64 12.43
N THR A 43 -1.31 0.23 13.27
CA THR A 43 -0.72 1.54 13.56
C THR A 43 -0.74 1.79 15.06
N TYR A 44 0.28 2.49 15.55
CA TYR A 44 0.37 2.94 16.93
C TYR A 44 0.66 4.44 16.93
N GLU A 45 -0.14 5.21 17.66
CA GLU A 45 0.03 6.66 17.80
C GLU A 45 0.25 7.02 19.27
N TYR A 46 1.24 7.87 19.52
CA TYR A 46 1.60 8.34 20.85
C TYR A 46 2.25 9.72 20.78
N GLU A 47 1.68 10.71 21.47
CA GLU A 47 2.24 12.06 21.61
C GLU A 47 2.72 12.71 20.30
N GLY A 48 1.88 12.65 19.25
CA GLY A 48 2.19 13.20 17.92
C GLY A 48 3.08 12.29 17.05
N PHE A 49 3.74 11.28 17.61
CA PHE A 49 4.41 10.24 16.83
C PHE A 49 3.40 9.18 16.38
N GLY A 50 3.61 8.66 15.18
CA GLY A 50 2.88 7.50 14.69
C GLY A 50 3.82 6.53 13.98
N VAL A 51 3.61 5.24 14.19
CA VAL A 51 4.26 4.16 13.43
C VAL A 51 3.19 3.24 12.87
N GLY A 52 3.40 2.75 11.66
CA GLY A 52 2.46 1.83 11.03
C GLY A 52 3.13 0.85 10.10
N ALA A 53 2.49 -0.29 9.92
CA ALA A 53 2.86 -1.27 8.90
C ALA A 53 1.61 -1.90 8.28
N ALA A 54 1.73 -2.28 7.01
CA ALA A 54 0.72 -3.03 6.28
C ALA A 54 1.37 -4.12 5.43
N TYR A 55 0.65 -5.22 5.27
CA TYR A 55 0.97 -6.30 4.35
C TYR A 55 -0.29 -6.69 3.58
N ALA A 56 -0.18 -6.92 2.29
CA ALA A 56 -1.26 -7.49 1.50
C ALA A 56 -0.74 -8.50 0.49
N LYS A 57 -1.58 -9.49 0.21
CA LYS A 57 -1.33 -10.54 -0.75
C LYS A 57 -2.62 -10.91 -1.46
N SER A 58 -2.55 -10.97 -2.78
CA SER A 58 -3.64 -11.41 -3.64
C SER A 58 -3.13 -12.39 -4.68
N ASP A 59 -3.95 -13.38 -5.02
CA ASP A 59 -3.70 -14.20 -6.20
C ASP A 59 -3.75 -13.32 -7.46
N ARG A 60 -2.99 -13.70 -8.49
CA ARG A 60 -3.13 -13.15 -9.85
C ARG A 60 -4.08 -14.02 -10.64
N THR A 61 -4.96 -13.41 -11.46
CA THR A 61 -5.92 -14.16 -12.27
C THR A 61 -5.22 -15.04 -13.30
N ASN A 62 -5.91 -16.08 -13.78
CA ASN A 62 -5.35 -16.96 -14.81
C ASN A 62 -4.92 -16.19 -16.07
N ASN A 63 -5.63 -15.12 -16.43
CA ASN A 63 -5.27 -14.27 -17.58
C ASN A 63 -3.97 -13.51 -17.31
N GLN A 64 -3.79 -12.96 -16.11
CA GLN A 64 -2.53 -12.29 -15.70
C GLN A 64 -1.34 -13.25 -15.66
N VAL A 65 -1.55 -14.52 -15.27
CA VAL A 65 -0.49 -15.53 -15.25
C VAL A 65 -0.15 -16.02 -16.65
N LYS A 66 -1.16 -16.20 -17.53
CA LYS A 66 -0.94 -16.61 -18.93
C LYS A 66 -0.24 -15.52 -19.75
N ALA A 67 -0.54 -14.26 -19.47
CA ALA A 67 0.09 -13.11 -20.12
C ALA A 67 1.44 -12.71 -19.49
N ALA A 68 2.03 -13.54 -18.62
CA ALA A 68 3.23 -13.21 -17.85
C ALA A 68 4.39 -12.65 -18.68
N SER A 69 4.62 -13.18 -19.88
CA SER A 69 5.68 -12.70 -20.78
C SER A 69 5.40 -11.29 -21.32
N ASN A 70 4.15 -10.98 -21.62
CA ASN A 70 3.75 -9.66 -22.12
C ASN A 70 3.74 -8.63 -20.98
N LEU A 71 3.33 -9.07 -19.78
CA LEU A 71 3.24 -8.23 -18.58
C LEU A 71 4.57 -8.12 -17.80
N ASN A 72 5.65 -8.78 -18.23
CA ASN A 72 6.92 -8.87 -17.50
C ASN A 72 6.82 -9.36 -16.04
N ALA A 73 5.81 -10.18 -15.71
CA ALA A 73 5.58 -10.67 -14.35
C ALA A 73 5.01 -12.10 -14.34
N ALA A 74 5.82 -13.06 -13.89
CA ALA A 74 5.49 -14.50 -13.91
C ALA A 74 4.95 -15.04 -12.57
N GLY A 75 4.90 -14.22 -11.51
CA GLY A 75 4.41 -14.63 -10.20
C GLY A 75 2.93 -14.99 -10.19
N LYS A 76 2.55 -15.94 -9.33
CA LYS A 76 1.14 -16.32 -9.08
C LYS A 76 0.43 -15.38 -8.11
N ASN A 77 1.20 -14.58 -7.36
CA ASN A 77 0.68 -13.66 -6.36
C ASN A 77 1.20 -12.25 -6.64
N ALA A 78 0.39 -11.26 -6.32
CA ALA A 78 0.79 -9.88 -6.10
C ALA A 78 0.91 -9.65 -4.59
N GLU A 79 2.05 -9.12 -4.14
CA GLU A 79 2.31 -8.88 -2.72
C GLU A 79 2.83 -7.47 -2.50
N VAL A 80 2.49 -6.87 -1.36
CA VAL A 80 3.05 -5.60 -0.90
C VAL A 80 3.23 -5.62 0.59
N TRP A 81 4.34 -5.04 1.05
CA TRP A 81 4.46 -4.61 2.43
C TRP A 81 4.92 -3.16 2.48
N ALA A 82 4.43 -2.44 3.47
CA ALA A 82 4.81 -1.05 3.72
C ALA A 82 4.98 -0.82 5.21
N ALA A 83 5.92 0.03 5.57
CA ALA A 83 6.08 0.55 6.92
C ALA A 83 6.31 2.06 6.84
N GLY A 84 5.78 2.79 7.83
CA GLY A 84 5.88 4.23 7.87
C GLY A 84 6.00 4.79 9.27
N LEU A 85 6.55 5.99 9.33
CA LEU A 85 6.70 6.80 10.53
C LEU A 85 6.13 8.18 10.24
N LYS A 86 5.44 8.76 11.22
CA LYS A 86 5.01 10.16 11.19
C LYS A 86 5.33 10.85 12.50
N TYR A 87 5.50 12.15 12.42
CA TYR A 87 5.46 13.09 13.53
C TYR A 87 4.57 14.25 13.12
N ASP A 88 3.52 14.48 13.89
CA ASP A 88 2.49 15.48 13.64
C ASP A 88 2.18 16.23 14.94
N ALA A 89 3.05 17.19 15.26
CA ALA A 89 2.93 18.04 16.43
C ALA A 89 3.74 19.33 16.25
N ASN A 90 3.40 20.36 17.03
CA ASN A 90 4.15 21.62 17.08
C ASN A 90 4.25 22.32 15.71
N ASN A 91 3.14 22.36 14.96
CA ASN A 91 3.04 22.92 13.60
C ASN A 91 3.91 22.22 12.55
N ILE A 92 4.54 21.10 12.88
CA ILE A 92 5.42 20.34 12.00
C ILE A 92 4.73 19.02 11.65
N TYR A 93 4.70 18.70 10.36
CA TYR A 93 4.31 17.39 9.86
C TYR A 93 5.49 16.76 9.12
N LEU A 94 6.04 15.69 9.65
CA LEU A 94 7.04 14.86 9.00
C LEU A 94 6.45 13.47 8.81
N ALA A 95 6.54 12.91 7.61
CA ALA A 95 6.18 11.52 7.39
C ALA A 95 7.11 10.86 6.38
N THR A 96 7.37 9.59 6.59
CA THR A 96 8.10 8.76 5.64
C THR A 96 7.48 7.37 5.56
N THR A 97 7.54 6.79 4.37
CA THR A 97 7.08 5.43 4.09
C THR A 97 8.14 4.71 3.27
N TYR A 98 8.40 3.46 3.62
CA TYR A 98 9.13 2.53 2.77
C TYR A 98 8.21 1.36 2.44
N SER A 99 8.22 0.91 1.19
CA SER A 99 7.45 -0.25 0.75
C SER A 99 8.20 -1.08 -0.27
N GLU A 100 7.93 -2.38 -0.29
CA GLU A 100 8.28 -3.22 -1.42
C GLU A 100 7.02 -3.87 -1.98
N THR A 101 6.99 -4.00 -3.31
CA THR A 101 5.93 -4.74 -4.00
C THR A 101 6.54 -5.88 -4.80
N LEU A 102 5.77 -6.94 -5.01
CA LEU A 102 6.12 -8.08 -5.85
C LEU A 102 5.00 -8.33 -6.85
N ASN A 103 5.32 -8.30 -8.15
CA ASN A 103 4.38 -8.57 -9.25
C ASN A 103 3.09 -7.72 -9.21
N MET A 104 3.17 -6.49 -8.72
CA MET A 104 2.01 -5.62 -8.46
C MET A 104 2.11 -4.25 -9.14
N THR A 105 3.21 -3.52 -8.96
CA THR A 105 3.35 -2.16 -9.48
C THR A 105 3.56 -2.15 -11.00
N THR A 106 2.75 -1.36 -11.70
CA THR A 106 2.88 -1.14 -13.14
C THR A 106 3.98 -0.13 -13.48
N PHE A 107 4.67 -0.30 -14.60
CA PHE A 107 5.68 0.64 -15.09
C PHE A 107 5.77 0.61 -16.62
N GLY A 108 5.99 1.77 -17.23
CA GLY A 108 6.12 1.89 -18.69
C GLY A 108 4.91 1.35 -19.47
N GLU A 109 4.97 1.47 -20.79
CA GLU A 109 3.97 0.95 -21.71
C GLU A 109 4.68 0.47 -22.99
N ASP A 110 4.10 -0.54 -23.65
CA ASP A 110 4.54 -0.96 -24.98
C ASP A 110 3.93 -0.10 -26.08
N ALA A 111 4.21 -0.43 -27.35
CA ALA A 111 3.71 0.33 -28.50
C ALA A 111 2.19 0.24 -28.70
N ALA A 112 1.51 -0.73 -28.06
CA ALA A 112 0.06 -0.87 -28.07
C ALA A 112 -0.61 -0.13 -26.89
N GLY A 113 0.17 0.45 -25.97
CA GLY A 113 -0.31 1.12 -24.76
C GLY A 113 -0.54 0.17 -23.58
N ASP A 114 -0.02 -1.05 -23.65
CA ASP A 114 -0.11 -2.04 -22.59
C ASP A 114 1.03 -1.86 -21.57
N ALA A 115 0.70 -1.73 -20.28
CA ALA A 115 1.69 -1.51 -19.22
C ALA A 115 2.51 -2.77 -18.88
N PHE A 116 3.73 -2.60 -18.34
CA PHE A 116 4.46 -3.72 -17.73
C PHE A 116 4.21 -3.78 -16.22
N ILE A 117 4.42 -4.94 -15.61
CA ILE A 117 4.37 -5.13 -14.16
C ILE A 117 5.77 -5.47 -13.65
N ALA A 118 6.24 -4.73 -12.65
CA ALA A 118 7.54 -4.98 -12.05
C ALA A 118 7.50 -6.25 -11.19
N ASN A 119 8.46 -7.16 -11.39
CA ASN A 119 8.61 -8.35 -10.54
C ASN A 119 8.88 -7.97 -9.07
N LYS A 120 9.64 -6.88 -8.86
CA LYS A 120 9.87 -6.28 -7.55
C LYS A 120 10.01 -4.76 -7.67
N THR A 121 9.44 -4.01 -6.73
CA THR A 121 9.77 -2.58 -6.53
C THR A 121 10.19 -2.32 -5.10
N GLN A 122 10.96 -1.24 -4.92
CA GLN A 122 11.33 -0.66 -3.64
C GLN A 122 10.99 0.82 -3.72
N ASN A 123 10.02 1.27 -2.93
CA ASN A 123 9.50 2.64 -2.99
C ASN A 123 9.77 3.33 -1.66
N PHE A 124 10.28 4.55 -1.73
CA PHE A 124 10.53 5.40 -0.58
C PHE A 124 9.86 6.74 -0.81
N GLU A 125 9.09 7.19 0.18
CA GLU A 125 8.40 8.47 0.17
C GLU A 125 8.73 9.22 1.46
N ALA A 126 8.90 10.53 1.35
CA ALA A 126 9.10 11.42 2.49
C ALA A 126 8.45 12.77 2.21
N VAL A 127 7.90 13.38 3.26
CA VAL A 127 7.30 14.71 3.21
C VAL A 127 7.62 15.46 4.49
N ALA A 128 7.89 16.76 4.36
CA ALA A 128 8.09 17.66 5.48
C ALA A 128 7.26 18.91 5.25
N GLN A 129 6.41 19.27 6.21
CA GLN A 129 5.54 20.44 6.12
C GLN A 129 5.60 21.24 7.41
N TYR A 130 5.41 22.54 7.27
CA TYR A 130 5.29 23.45 8.41
C TYR A 130 4.03 24.31 8.27
N GLN A 131 3.22 24.42 9.31
CA GLN A 131 2.03 25.27 9.32
C GLN A 131 2.37 26.62 9.98
N PHE A 132 2.40 27.68 9.18
CA PHE A 132 2.51 29.04 9.71
C PHE A 132 1.15 29.50 10.29
N ASP A 133 1.20 30.34 11.32
CA ASP A 133 0.00 30.90 11.98
C ASP A 133 -0.87 31.74 11.04
N PHE A 134 -0.26 32.34 10.01
CA PHE A 134 -0.98 33.11 8.98
C PHE A 134 -1.59 32.24 7.87
N GLY A 135 -1.58 30.92 8.03
CA GLY A 135 -2.30 29.95 7.19
C GLY A 135 -1.48 29.31 6.06
N LEU A 136 -0.27 29.81 5.75
CA LEU A 136 0.60 29.18 4.75
C LEU A 136 1.16 27.84 5.26
N ARG A 137 1.17 26.81 4.41
CA ARG A 137 1.74 25.50 4.71
C ARG A 137 2.62 24.99 3.56
N PRO A 138 3.92 25.34 3.51
CA PRO A 138 4.83 24.74 2.52
C PRO A 138 5.05 23.25 2.77
N SER A 139 5.42 22.53 1.71
CA SER A 139 5.78 21.11 1.69
C SER A 139 6.93 20.85 0.74
#